data_AF-A0A939XAT0-F1
#
_entry.id   AF-A0A939XAT0-F1
#
_cell.length_a   1.000
_cell.length_b   1.000
_cell.length_c   1.000
_cell.angle_alpha   90.00
_cell.angle_beta   90.00
_cell.angle_gamma   90.00
#
_symmetry.space_group_name_H-M   'P 1'
#
loop_
_entity.id
_entity.type
_entity.pdbx_description
1 polymer ?
#
loop_
_entity_poly.entity_id
_entity_poly.type
_entity_poly.pdbx_seq_one_letter_code
_entity_poly.pdbx_strand_id
1 'polypeptide(L)'
;MSQLTIPKNYKPLLSVKETEHAIVMIKDFFQLSLSTELNLTRVTAPLFVPKGTGLNDDLNGVERPVSFPVKDMNEQAMEIVHSLAKWKRVKITDLGLSRGFGIYTDMNAIRADEDLDNLHSLYVDQWDWEMAIDNADRSIEFL
;
A
#
# COMPACT_ATOMS: atom_id res chain seq x y z
N MET A 1 -7.61 -1.49 24.11
CA MET A 1 -6.42 -0.77 24.63
C MET A 1 -5.24 -1.31 23.87
N SER A 2 -4.43 -0.44 23.25
CA SER A 2 -3.28 -0.89 22.47
C SER A 2 -2.26 -1.61 23.37
N GLN A 3 -1.73 -2.75 22.90
CA GLN A 3 -0.81 -3.57 23.67
C GLN A 3 0.62 -3.33 23.20
N LEU A 4 1.28 -2.32 23.77
CA LEU A 4 2.69 -2.05 23.50
C LEU A 4 3.58 -2.86 24.46
N THR A 5 4.32 -3.81 23.91
CA THR A 5 5.32 -4.61 24.61
C THR A 5 6.71 -4.08 24.33
N ILE A 6 7.40 -3.59 25.37
CA ILE A 6 8.82 -3.20 25.27
C ILE A 6 9.66 -4.23 26.03
N PRO A 7 10.64 -4.89 25.40
CA PRO A 7 11.50 -5.87 26.07
C PRO A 7 12.22 -5.27 27.29
N LYS A 8 12.35 -6.07 28.36
CA LYS A 8 13.13 -5.66 29.54
C LYS A 8 14.57 -5.35 29.11
N ASN A 9 15.09 -4.20 29.53
CA ASN A 9 16.43 -3.71 29.19
C ASN A 9 16.66 -3.41 27.70
N TYR A 10 15.60 -3.13 26.92
CA TYR A 10 15.76 -2.67 25.55
C TYR A 10 16.63 -1.41 25.48
N LYS A 11 17.66 -1.45 24.63
CA LYS A 11 18.49 -0.30 24.27
C LYS A 11 18.56 -0.23 22.75
N PRO A 12 18.16 0.89 22.12
CA PRO A 12 18.31 1.08 20.69
C PRO A 12 19.77 0.88 20.28
N LEU A 13 20.00 0.11 19.21
CA LEU A 13 21.33 -0.07 18.64
C LEU A 13 21.82 1.17 17.90
N LEU A 14 20.88 1.93 17.34
CA LEU A 14 21.11 3.13 16.54
C LEU A 14 20.58 4.35 17.29
N SER A 15 21.24 5.50 17.11
CA SER A 15 20.66 6.80 17.46
C SER A 15 19.45 7.10 16.57
N VAL A 16 18.68 8.14 16.93
CA VAL A 16 17.53 8.57 16.13
C VAL A 16 17.96 8.91 14.69
N LYS A 17 19.04 9.69 14.53
CA LYS A 17 19.54 10.08 13.21
C LYS A 17 20.01 8.88 12.39
N GLU A 18 20.66 7.91 13.01
CA GLU A 18 21.11 6.68 12.33
C GLU A 18 19.92 5.80 11.94
N THR A 19 18.88 5.75 12.77
CA THR A 19 17.63 5.02 12.47
C THR A 19 16.94 5.60 11.23
N GLU A 20 16.80 6.93 11.15
CA GLU A 20 16.19 7.58 9.97
C GLU A 20 16.96 7.26 8.68
N HIS A 21 18.29 7.32 8.71
CA HIS A 21 19.11 6.94 7.54
C HIS A 21 18.97 5.46 7.19
N ALA A 22 18.92 4.57 8.20
CA ALA A 22 18.76 3.14 7.98
C ALA A 22 17.38 2.81 7.36
N ILE A 23 16.32 3.50 7.77
CA ILE A 23 14.98 3.37 7.19
C ILE A 23 15.02 3.74 5.70
N VAL A 24 15.59 4.89 5.34
CA VAL A 24 15.72 5.31 3.93
C VAL A 24 16.53 4.29 3.14
N MET A 25 17.67 3.85 3.66
CA MET A 25 18.54 2.89 2.98
C MET A 25 17.83 1.56 2.67
N ILE A 26 17.10 1.01 3.64
CA ILE A 26 16.33 -0.23 3.45
C ILE A 26 15.22 -0.01 2.43
N LYS A 27 14.50 1.11 2.52
CA LYS A 27 13.40 1.41 1.61
C LYS A 27 13.87 1.54 0.16
N ASP A 28 14.95 2.29 -0.07
CA ASP A 28 15.53 2.48 -1.40
C ASP A 28 16.06 1.17 -1.99
N PHE A 29 16.78 0.40 -1.18
CA PHE A 29 17.35 -0.88 -1.60
C PHE A 29 16.25 -1.88 -2.01
N PHE A 30 15.24 -2.06 -1.16
CA PHE A 30 14.18 -3.02 -1.42
C PHE A 30 13.33 -2.61 -2.62
N GLN A 31 12.99 -1.32 -2.74
CA GLN A 31 12.24 -0.80 -3.88
C GLN A 31 12.96 -1.03 -5.21
N LEU A 32 14.27 -0.77 -5.25
CA LEU A 32 15.08 -1.01 -6.45
C LEU A 32 15.13 -2.51 -6.79
N SER A 33 15.32 -3.36 -5.78
CA SER A 33 15.37 -4.81 -5.96
C SER A 33 14.04 -5.35 -6.48
N LEU A 34 12.93 -5.00 -5.82
CA LEU A 34 11.57 -5.41 -6.20
C LEU A 34 11.24 -5.02 -7.64
N SER A 35 11.52 -3.77 -8.03
CA SER A 35 11.23 -3.27 -9.37
C SER A 35 12.08 -3.94 -10.45
N THR A 36 13.34 -4.25 -10.14
CA THR A 36 14.25 -4.93 -11.07
C THR A 36 13.84 -6.39 -11.28
N GLU A 37 13.64 -7.13 -10.19
CA GLU A 37 13.37 -8.59 -10.26
C GLU A 37 12.01 -8.90 -10.90
N LEU A 38 11.02 -8.01 -10.74
CA LEU A 38 9.65 -8.22 -11.25
C LEU A 38 9.28 -7.33 -12.44
N ASN A 39 10.25 -6.64 -13.05
CA ASN A 39 10.05 -5.68 -14.15
C ASN A 39 8.92 -4.65 -13.88
N LEU A 40 8.93 -4.06 -12.68
CA LEU A 40 7.87 -3.15 -12.25
C LEU A 40 8.26 -1.70 -12.50
N THR A 41 7.35 -0.94 -13.09
CA THR A 41 7.48 0.51 -13.25
C THR A 41 6.87 1.22 -12.05
N ARG A 42 7.61 2.15 -11.45
CA ARG A 42 7.07 3.02 -10.38
C ARG A 42 5.94 3.87 -10.94
N VAL A 43 4.79 3.87 -10.27
CA VAL A 43 3.68 4.79 -10.57
C VAL A 43 3.21 5.52 -9.31
N THR A 44 2.63 6.71 -9.49
CA THR A 44 2.05 7.48 -8.39
C THR A 44 0.66 6.95 -8.05
N ALA A 45 0.49 6.51 -6.81
CA ALA A 45 -0.79 6.11 -6.24
C ALA A 45 -1.71 7.29 -5.92
N PRO A 46 -3.04 7.12 -6.00
CA PRO A 46 -3.97 8.03 -5.35
C PRO A 46 -3.95 7.79 -3.83
N LEU A 47 -4.01 8.87 -3.05
CA LEU A 47 -4.22 8.79 -1.59
C LEU A 47 -5.70 8.57 -1.24
N PHE A 48 -6.60 8.99 -2.13
CA PHE A 48 -8.05 8.90 -1.94
C PHE A 48 -8.76 8.70 -3.27
N VAL A 49 -9.92 8.04 -3.22
CA VAL A 49 -10.77 7.74 -4.37
C VAL A 49 -12.22 8.16 -4.10
N PRO A 50 -13.04 8.41 -5.13
CA PRO A 50 -14.44 8.72 -4.92
C PRO A 50 -15.18 7.55 -4.27
N LYS A 51 -15.98 7.84 -3.25
CA LYS A 51 -16.83 6.87 -2.56
C LYS A 51 -17.80 6.22 -3.56
N GLY A 52 -17.99 4.90 -3.44
CA GLY A 52 -18.96 4.16 -4.25
C GLY A 52 -18.52 3.82 -5.68
N THR A 53 -17.27 4.11 -6.05
CA THR A 53 -16.69 3.67 -7.34
C THR A 53 -16.31 2.18 -7.36
N GLY A 54 -16.27 1.54 -6.19
CA GLY A 54 -15.79 0.18 -6.03
C GLY A 54 -14.27 0.05 -6.17
N LEU A 55 -13.52 1.15 -6.33
CA LEU A 55 -12.06 1.15 -6.44
C LEU A 55 -11.36 0.95 -5.09
N ASN A 56 -11.95 1.47 -4.02
CA ASN A 56 -11.42 1.23 -2.68
C ASN A 56 -11.64 -0.24 -2.28
N ASP A 57 -10.75 -0.73 -1.45
CA ASP A 57 -10.85 -2.06 -0.87
C ASP A 57 -11.66 -2.00 0.41
N ASP A 58 -12.67 -2.86 0.49
CA ASP A 58 -13.56 -2.94 1.66
C ASP A 58 -12.98 -3.83 2.76
N LEU A 59 -11.79 -4.43 2.53
CA LEU A 59 -11.13 -5.39 3.45
C LEU A 59 -12.10 -6.51 3.85
N ASN A 60 -12.47 -6.64 5.14
CA ASN A 60 -13.44 -7.63 5.61
C ASN A 60 -14.89 -7.14 5.53
N GLY A 61 -15.11 -5.91 5.06
CA GLY A 61 -16.42 -5.26 4.92
C GLY A 61 -16.98 -4.68 6.22
N VAL A 62 -16.19 -4.68 7.30
CA VAL A 62 -16.61 -4.18 8.62
C VAL A 62 -15.88 -2.88 8.96
N GLU A 63 -14.65 -2.73 8.48
CA GLU A 63 -13.78 -1.59 8.72
C GLU A 63 -14.28 -0.34 7.99
N ARG A 64 -14.37 0.79 8.70
CA ARG A 64 -14.89 2.04 8.12
C ARG A 64 -13.77 2.86 7.47
N PRO A 65 -13.88 3.18 6.17
CA PRO A 65 -12.90 4.05 5.51
C PRO A 65 -13.03 5.49 5.99
N VAL A 66 -11.89 6.16 6.12
CA VAL A 66 -11.85 7.60 6.41
C VAL A 66 -12.42 8.35 5.20
N SER A 67 -13.58 8.98 5.39
CA SER A 67 -14.29 9.72 4.35
C SER A 67 -14.28 11.23 4.61
N PHE A 68 -14.23 12.04 3.56
CA PHE A 68 -14.34 13.49 3.64
C PHE A 68 -14.98 14.09 2.38
N PRO A 69 -15.74 15.20 2.50
CA PRO A 69 -16.26 15.92 1.34
C PRO A 69 -15.19 16.84 0.74
N VAL A 70 -15.20 16.98 -0.59
CA VAL A 70 -14.34 17.93 -1.30
C VAL A 70 -15.17 19.12 -1.77
N LYS A 71 -14.94 20.28 -1.15
CA LYS A 71 -15.68 21.53 -1.41
C LYS A 71 -15.69 21.92 -2.89
N ASP A 72 -14.54 21.85 -3.56
CA ASP A 72 -14.38 22.24 -4.96
C ASP A 72 -15.00 21.23 -5.96
N MET A 73 -15.49 20.10 -5.45
CA MET A 73 -16.17 19.05 -6.20
C MET A 73 -17.64 18.96 -5.81
N ASN A 74 -18.28 20.08 -5.47
CA ASN A 74 -19.68 20.13 -5.00
C ASN A 74 -19.95 19.18 -3.83
N GLU A 75 -19.06 19.17 -2.84
CA GLU A 75 -19.14 18.29 -1.65
C GLU A 75 -19.09 16.80 -1.98
N GLN A 76 -18.50 16.41 -3.12
CA GLN A 76 -18.30 15.00 -3.47
C GLN A 76 -17.52 14.27 -2.35
N ALA A 77 -18.07 13.15 -1.89
CA ALA A 77 -17.46 12.31 -0.88
C ALA A 77 -16.28 11.50 -1.46
N MET A 78 -15.11 11.68 -0.86
CA MET A 78 -13.89 10.91 -1.13
C MET A 78 -13.56 10.03 0.07
N GLU A 79 -12.86 8.94 -0.18
CA GLU A 79 -12.38 7.99 0.82
C GLU A 79 -10.88 7.80 0.71
N ILE A 80 -10.17 7.84 1.84
CA ILE A 80 -8.77 7.42 1.90
C ILE A 80 -8.69 5.94 1.57
N VAL A 81 -7.73 5.57 0.74
CA VAL A 81 -7.56 4.17 0.31
C VAL A 81 -7.12 3.30 1.49
N HIS A 82 -7.71 2.10 1.60
CA HIS A 82 -7.20 1.05 2.49
C HIS A 82 -6.15 0.16 1.82
N SER A 83 -6.30 -0.03 0.51
CA SER A 83 -5.48 -0.83 -0.39
C SER A 83 -5.78 -0.37 -1.82
N LEU A 84 -4.82 -0.56 -2.74
CA LEU A 84 -5.00 -0.25 -4.16
C LEU A 84 -5.22 -1.51 -5.02
N ALA A 85 -5.57 -2.65 -4.42
CA ALA A 85 -5.70 -3.93 -5.11
C ALA A 85 -6.47 -3.83 -6.44
N LYS A 86 -7.69 -3.27 -6.42
CA LYS A 86 -8.52 -3.10 -7.62
C LYS A 86 -7.97 -2.02 -8.55
N TRP A 87 -7.48 -0.92 -7.99
CA TRP A 87 -6.91 0.20 -8.76
C TRP A 87 -5.69 -0.20 -9.59
N LYS A 88 -4.77 -1.00 -9.03
CA LYS A 88 -3.55 -1.44 -9.72
C LYS A 88 -3.90 -2.20 -11.00
N ARG A 89 -4.90 -3.08 -10.95
CA ARG A 89 -5.33 -3.88 -12.10
C ARG A 89 -5.94 -3.03 -13.22
N VAL A 90 -6.74 -2.02 -12.86
CA VAL A 90 -7.21 -1.00 -13.81
C VAL A 90 -6.02 -0.26 -14.41
N LYS A 91 -5.07 0.17 -13.57
CA LYS A 91 -3.92 0.96 -14.01
C LYS A 91 -2.99 0.22 -14.97
N ILE A 92 -2.72 -1.07 -14.72
CA ILE A 92 -1.96 -1.93 -15.64
C ILE A 92 -2.63 -2.00 -17.01
N THR A 93 -3.96 -2.14 -17.02
CA THR A 93 -4.75 -2.21 -18.24
C THR A 93 -4.69 -0.88 -19.00
N ASP A 94 -4.86 0.26 -18.31
CA ASP A 94 -4.79 1.60 -18.90
C ASP A 94 -3.42 1.92 -19.50
N LEU A 95 -2.35 1.40 -18.89
CA LEU A 95 -0.97 1.55 -19.38
C LEU A 95 -0.62 0.56 -20.49
N GLY A 96 -1.48 -0.43 -20.76
CA GLY A 96 -1.25 -1.44 -21.79
C GLY A 96 -0.02 -2.32 -21.52
N LEU A 97 0.29 -2.62 -20.26
CA LEU A 97 1.47 -3.42 -19.92
C LEU A 97 1.30 -4.88 -20.37
N SER A 98 2.34 -5.42 -21.00
CA SER A 98 2.40 -6.81 -21.45
C SER A 98 2.76 -7.77 -20.31
N ARG A 99 2.50 -9.07 -20.52
CA ARG A 99 2.91 -10.15 -19.61
C ARG A 99 4.36 -9.98 -19.13
N GLY A 100 4.55 -10.21 -17.84
CA GLY A 100 5.87 -10.15 -17.19
C GLY A 100 6.34 -8.75 -16.85
N PHE A 101 5.53 -7.72 -17.13
CA PHE A 101 5.75 -6.34 -16.69
C PHE A 101 4.62 -5.92 -15.75
N GLY A 102 4.93 -4.99 -14.86
CA GLY A 102 3.96 -4.52 -13.88
C GLY A 102 4.21 -3.11 -13.39
N ILE A 103 3.52 -2.79 -12.31
CA ILE A 103 3.66 -1.52 -11.59
C ILE A 103 3.92 -1.78 -10.12
N TYR A 104 4.59 -0.84 -9.48
CA TYR A 104 4.58 -0.73 -8.03
C TYR A 104 4.34 0.72 -7.61
N THR A 105 3.85 0.92 -6.41
CA THR A 105 3.62 2.23 -5.85
C THR A 105 3.88 2.25 -4.35
N ASP A 106 4.28 3.42 -3.85
CA ASP A 106 4.41 3.70 -2.42
C ASP A 106 3.01 4.03 -1.89
N MET A 107 2.27 3.01 -1.49
CA MET A 107 0.90 3.15 -0.99
C MET A 107 0.94 3.58 0.48
N ASN A 108 0.06 4.51 0.82
CA ASN A 108 -0.14 4.99 2.18
C ASN A 108 -1.62 4.96 2.49
N ALA A 109 -1.98 4.41 3.64
CA ALA A 109 -3.36 4.25 4.09
C ALA A 109 -3.53 4.66 5.55
N ILE A 110 -4.78 4.94 5.91
CA ILE A 110 -5.22 5.12 7.29
C ILE A 110 -6.24 4.04 7.62
N ARG A 111 -5.91 3.15 8.56
CA ARG A 111 -6.81 2.12 9.08
C ARG A 111 -7.29 2.52 10.46
N ALA A 112 -8.38 3.29 10.48
CA ALA A 112 -8.90 3.89 11.71
C ALA A 112 -9.49 2.87 12.70
N ASP A 113 -9.92 1.71 12.19
CA ASP A 113 -10.56 0.65 12.98
C ASP A 113 -9.58 -0.50 13.34
N GLU A 114 -8.27 -0.29 13.20
CA GLU A 114 -7.23 -1.31 13.48
C GLU A 114 -7.01 -1.54 14.98
N ASP A 115 -6.82 -2.80 15.38
CA ASP A 115 -6.43 -3.18 16.74
C ASP A 115 -4.92 -3.01 16.95
N LEU A 116 -4.52 -1.90 17.56
CA LEU A 116 -3.10 -1.50 17.67
C LEU A 116 -2.28 -2.37 18.64
N ASP A 117 -1.11 -2.78 18.20
CA ASP A 117 -0.08 -3.46 19.00
C ASP A 117 1.35 -3.14 18.47
N ASN A 118 2.34 -3.96 18.80
CA ASN A 118 3.71 -3.79 18.30
C ASN A 118 3.89 -3.93 16.78
N LEU A 119 2.94 -4.59 16.09
CA LEU A 119 2.97 -4.88 14.66
C LEU A 119 1.91 -4.10 13.88
N HIS A 120 0.83 -3.69 14.54
CA HIS A 120 -0.33 -3.03 13.92
C HIS A 120 -0.35 -1.52 14.21
N SER A 121 -0.41 -0.73 13.15
CA SER A 121 -0.40 0.73 13.17
C SER A 121 -1.60 1.29 12.42
N LEU A 122 -2.12 2.43 12.88
CA LEU A 122 -3.16 3.18 12.18
C LEU A 122 -2.68 3.71 10.82
N TYR A 123 -1.39 4.04 10.72
CA TYR A 123 -0.73 4.39 9.47
C TYR A 123 -0.09 3.14 8.88
N VAL A 124 -0.45 2.85 7.64
CA VAL A 124 0.06 1.69 6.89
C VAL A 124 0.73 2.20 5.62
N ASP A 125 2.00 1.81 5.43
CA ASP A 125 2.72 1.98 4.18
C ASP A 125 3.03 0.61 3.54
N GLN A 126 2.97 0.54 2.21
CA GLN A 126 3.22 -0.69 1.46
C GLN A 126 3.89 -0.38 0.12
N TRP A 127 4.81 -1.26 -0.30
CA TRP A 127 5.11 -1.43 -1.71
C TRP A 127 3.99 -2.21 -2.37
N ASP A 128 2.96 -1.48 -2.79
CA ASP A 128 1.78 -2.09 -3.39
C ASP A 128 2.06 -2.30 -4.89
N TRP A 129 2.05 -3.55 -5.34
CA TRP A 129 2.51 -3.92 -6.69
C TRP A 129 1.57 -4.89 -7.37
N GLU A 130 1.59 -4.90 -8.69
CA GLU A 130 0.80 -5.81 -9.52
C GLU A 130 1.57 -6.07 -10.83
N MET A 131 1.43 -7.27 -11.39
CA MET A 131 2.07 -7.66 -12.66
C MET A 131 1.03 -8.22 -13.63
N ALA A 132 1.17 -7.88 -14.91
CA ALA A 132 0.36 -8.47 -15.97
C ALA A 132 0.78 -9.93 -16.20
N ILE A 133 -0.21 -10.82 -16.23
CA ILE A 133 -0.02 -12.27 -16.45
C ILE A 133 -0.98 -12.75 -17.53
N ASP A 134 -0.61 -13.81 -18.25
CA ASP A 134 -1.53 -14.45 -19.19
C ASP A 134 -2.48 -15.41 -18.46
N ASN A 135 -3.58 -15.78 -19.13
CA ASN A 135 -4.49 -16.80 -18.59
C ASN A 135 -3.79 -18.15 -18.34
N ALA A 136 -2.76 -18.47 -19.12
CA ALA A 136 -1.98 -19.70 -18.98
C ALA A 136 -1.11 -19.72 -17.71
N ASP A 137 -0.76 -18.55 -17.16
CA ASP A 137 0.07 -18.44 -15.96
C ASP A 137 -0.74 -18.60 -14.66
N ARG A 138 -2.06 -18.79 -14.74
CA ARG A 138 -2.95 -18.95 -13.57
C ARG A 138 -2.83 -20.35 -12.96
N SER A 139 -1.66 -20.64 -12.40
CA SER A 139 -1.32 -21.91 -11.78
C SER A 139 -0.55 -21.70 -10.47
N ILE A 140 -0.64 -22.65 -9.54
CA ILE A 140 0.08 -22.60 -8.25
C ILE A 140 1.60 -22.58 -8.45
N GLU A 141 2.10 -23.16 -9.55
CA GLU A 141 3.54 -23.15 -9.79
C GLU A 141 4.08 -21.76 -10.17
N PHE A 142 3.18 -20.88 -10.64
CA PHE A 142 3.50 -19.50 -10.96
C PHE A 142 3.12 -18.52 -9.83
N LEU A 143 2.04 -18.79 -9.08
CA LEU A 143 1.46 -17.92 -8.03
C LEU A 143 1.97 -18.29 -6.64
#